data_AF-A0A4V1V7Q0-F1
#
_entry.id   AF-A0A4V1V7Q0-F1
#
_cell.length_a   1.000
_cell.length_b   1.000
_cell.length_c   1.000
_cell.angle_alpha   90.00
_cell.angle_beta   90.00
_cell.angle_gamma   90.00
#
_symmetry.space_group_name_H-M   'P 1'
#
loop_
_entity.id
_entity.type
_entity.pdbx_description
1 polymer ?
#
loop_
_entity_poly.entity_id
_entity_poly.type
_entity_poly.pdbx_seq_one_letter_code
_entity_poly.pdbx_strand_id
1 'polypeptide(L)'
;MNYERFSDLTVGEIMRKWPSTIGVFIDLRLHCIGCPIAIFHTLSDAAIEHGIGLEELADEVSAAIDADTRAGPVRLRRRSSSGDAIP
;
A
#
# COMPACT_ATOMS: atom_id res chain seq x y z
N MET A 1 -8.76 -12.73 10.88
CA MET A 1 -8.08 -11.42 10.77
C MET A 1 -8.19 -10.92 9.34
N ASN A 2 -8.07 -9.61 9.09
CA ASN A 2 -8.22 -9.06 7.72
C ASN A 2 -7.06 -9.43 6.77
N TYR A 3 -5.89 -9.80 7.29
CA TYR A 3 -4.70 -10.09 6.48
C TYR A 3 -4.84 -11.32 5.58
N GLU A 4 -5.59 -12.36 5.96
CA GLU A 4 -5.76 -13.60 5.17
C GLU A 4 -6.43 -13.35 3.81
N ARG A 5 -7.17 -12.23 3.69
CA ARG A 5 -7.84 -11.86 2.44
C ARG A 5 -6.86 -11.34 1.38
N PHE A 6 -5.73 -10.76 1.79
CA PHE A 6 -4.83 -10.02 0.91
C PHE A 6 -3.39 -10.52 0.95
N SER A 7 -3.03 -11.37 1.92
CA SER A 7 -1.67 -11.92 2.12
C SER A 7 -1.07 -12.53 0.87
N ASP A 8 -1.86 -13.29 0.13
CA ASP A 8 -1.45 -14.07 -1.05
C ASP A 8 -1.66 -13.31 -2.37
N LEU A 9 -2.35 -12.17 -2.33
CA LEU A 9 -2.53 -11.34 -3.51
C LEU A 9 -1.25 -10.54 -3.76
N THR A 10 -0.91 -10.42 -5.04
CA THR A 10 0.21 -9.57 -5.43
C THR A 10 -0.16 -8.10 -5.24
N VAL A 11 0.81 -7.27 -4.88
CA VAL A 11 0.63 -5.82 -4.78
C VAL A 11 0.09 -5.27 -6.11
N GLY A 12 0.59 -5.80 -7.23
CA GLY A 12 0.08 -5.47 -8.56
C GLY A 12 -1.38 -5.86 -8.81
N GLU A 13 -1.87 -6.99 -8.27
CA GLU A 13 -3.29 -7.36 -8.35
C GLU A 13 -4.17 -6.48 -7.47
N ILE A 14 -3.71 -6.16 -6.26
CA ILE A 14 -4.44 -5.28 -5.33
C ILE A 14 -4.62 -3.90 -5.96
N MET A 15 -3.56 -3.29 -6.49
CA MET A 15 -3.63 -1.98 -7.16
C MET A 15 -4.52 -1.99 -8.41
N ARG A 16 -4.52 -3.09 -9.18
CA ARG A 16 -5.39 -3.23 -10.36
C ARG A 16 -6.86 -3.37 -10.01
N LYS A 17 -7.18 -4.10 -8.94
CA LYS A 17 -8.55 -4.29 -8.46
C LYS A 17 -9.07 -3.05 -7.71
N TRP A 18 -8.19 -2.37 -6.97
CA TRP A 18 -8.51 -1.22 -6.13
C TRP A 18 -7.46 -0.12 -6.30
N PRO A 19 -7.62 0.76 -7.31
CA PRO A 19 -6.66 1.82 -7.60
C PRO A 19 -6.43 2.80 -6.43
N SER A 20 -7.38 2.94 -5.51
CA SER A 20 -7.22 3.75 -4.28
C SER A 20 -6.06 3.30 -3.39
N THR A 21 -5.72 2.01 -3.41
CA THR A 21 -4.63 1.42 -2.62
C THR A 21 -3.24 1.90 -3.07
N ILE A 22 -3.11 2.43 -4.28
CA ILE A 22 -1.85 3.02 -4.78
C ILE A 22 -1.37 4.13 -3.85
N GLY A 23 -2.29 4.91 -3.28
CA GLY A 23 -1.97 5.97 -2.31
C GLY A 23 -1.31 5.41 -1.06
N VAL A 24 -1.87 4.32 -0.50
CA VAL A 24 -1.35 3.64 0.69
C VAL A 24 0.10 3.22 0.47
N PHE A 25 0.37 2.53 -0.64
CA PHE A 25 1.71 2.01 -0.90
C PHE A 25 2.74 3.11 -1.17
N ILE A 26 2.33 4.24 -1.78
CA ILE A 26 3.18 5.43 -1.93
C ILE A 26 3.48 6.07 -0.57
N ASP A 27 2.47 6.19 0.29
CA ASP A 27 2.59 6.81 1.62
C ASP A 27 3.48 5.94 2.54
N LEU A 28 3.40 4.62 2.41
CA LEU A 28 4.28 3.64 3.05
C LEU A 28 5.66 3.51 2.40
N ARG A 29 5.96 4.30 1.36
CA ARG A 29 7.25 4.31 0.64
C ARG A 29 7.67 2.92 0.12
N LEU A 30 6.71 2.08 -0.25
CA LEU A 30 7.02 0.80 -0.89
C LEU A 30 7.65 1.09 -2.25
N HIS A 31 8.86 0.59 -2.49
CA HIS A 31 9.60 0.85 -3.75
C HIS A 31 9.04 0.02 -4.93
N CYS A 32 8.12 -0.89 -4.66
CA CYS A 32 7.54 -1.80 -5.63
C CYS A 32 6.65 -1.10 -6.68
N ILE A 33 6.16 0.12 -6.44
CA ILE A 33 5.14 0.78 -7.32
C ILE A 33 5.68 1.16 -8.71
N GLY A 34 6.99 1.10 -8.92
CA GLY A 34 7.65 1.36 -10.20
C GLY A 34 8.51 0.20 -10.73
N CYS A 35 8.58 -0.92 -10.02
CA CYS A 35 9.39 -2.06 -10.42
C CYS A 35 8.54 -3.04 -11.25
N PRO A 36 8.96 -3.46 -12.46
CA PRO A 36 8.20 -4.43 -13.27
C PRO A 36 8.05 -5.80 -12.60
N ILE A 37 8.82 -6.08 -11.53
CA ILE A 37 8.75 -7.32 -10.75
C ILE A 37 7.61 -7.29 -9.72
N ALA A 38 7.05 -6.12 -9.39
CA ALA A 38 6.02 -5.97 -8.35
C ALA A 38 4.69 -6.70 -8.64
N ILE A 39 4.51 -7.21 -9.85
CA ILE A 39 3.42 -8.14 -10.19
C ILE A 39 3.60 -9.53 -9.57
N PHE A 40 4.77 -9.83 -9.01
CA PHE A 40 5.10 -11.10 -8.35
C PHE A 40 5.23 -10.96 -6.82
N HIS A 41 5.33 -9.74 -6.30
CA HIS A 41 5.40 -9.49 -4.87
C HIS A 41 4.03 -9.59 -4.23
N THR A 42 3.85 -10.53 -3.32
CA THR A 42 2.65 -10.59 -2.49
C THR A 42 2.64 -9.45 -1.47
N LEU A 43 1.47 -9.19 -0.88
CA LEU A 43 1.39 -8.25 0.24
C LEU A 43 2.26 -8.70 1.42
N SER A 44 2.38 -10.02 1.63
CA SER A 44 3.24 -10.62 2.66
C SER A 44 4.72 -10.39 2.38
N ASP A 45 5.16 -10.57 1.14
CA ASP A 45 6.55 -10.30 0.74
C ASP A 45 6.89 -8.82 0.92
N ALA A 46 5.98 -7.93 0.50
CA ALA A 46 6.16 -6.49 0.68
C ALA A 46 6.28 -6.09 2.15
N ALA A 47 5.48 -6.70 3.03
CA ALA A 47 5.57 -6.49 4.47
C ALA A 47 6.96 -6.90 5.02
N ILE A 48 7.45 -8.08 4.62
CA ILE A 48 8.75 -8.60 5.06
C ILE A 48 9.90 -7.73 4.54
N GLU A 49 9.93 -7.41 3.26
CA GLU A 49 11.02 -6.66 2.63
C GLU A 49 11.13 -5.22 3.14
N HIS A 50 10.00 -4.61 3.50
CA HIS A 50 9.95 -3.25 4.01
C HIS A 50 9.88 -3.15 5.54
N GLY A 51 9.89 -4.29 6.25
CA GLY A 51 9.85 -4.32 7.72
C GLY A 51 8.55 -3.78 8.31
N ILE A 52 7.45 -3.88 7.58
CA ILE A 52 6.11 -3.44 8.01
C ILE A 52 5.36 -4.67 8.55
N GLY A 53 4.55 -4.50 9.59
CA GLY A 53 3.67 -5.57 10.06
C GLY A 53 2.65 -5.93 8.98
N LEU A 54 2.52 -7.23 8.63
CA LEU A 54 1.54 -7.66 7.62
C LEU A 54 0.10 -7.28 7.99
N GLU A 55 -0.23 -7.34 9.29
CA GLU A 55 -1.54 -6.91 9.78
C GLU A 55 -1.77 -5.42 9.57
N GLU A 56 -0.80 -4.56 9.91
CA GLU A 56 -0.86 -3.12 9.70
C GLU A 56 -1.00 -2.77 8.21
N LEU A 57 -0.20 -3.42 7.35
CA LEU A 57 -0.27 -3.22 5.91
C LEU A 57 -1.63 -3.66 5.33
N ALA A 58 -2.17 -4.80 5.79
CA ALA A 58 -3.46 -5.29 5.36
C ALA A 58 -4.62 -4.40 5.81
N ASP A 59 -4.55 -3.82 7.01
CA ASP A 59 -5.57 -2.91 7.51
C ASP A 59 -5.58 -1.58 6.74
N GLU A 60 -4.42 -1.01 6.39
CA GLU A 60 -4.35 0.18 5.54
C GLU A 60 -4.91 -0.07 4.14
N VAL A 61 -4.61 -1.24 3.55
CA VAL A 61 -5.19 -1.67 2.27
C VAL A 61 -6.71 -1.81 2.38
N SER A 62 -7.20 -2.49 3.42
CA SER A 62 -8.64 -2.66 3.65
C SER A 62 -9.34 -1.32 3.82
N ALA A 63 -8.76 -0.40 4.59
CA ALA A 63 -9.31 0.94 4.82
C ALA A 63 -9.40 1.75 3.52
N ALA A 64 -8.39 1.63 2.62
CA ALA A 64 -8.42 2.28 1.32
C ALA A 64 -9.49 1.69 0.37
N ILE A 65 -9.73 0.39 0.44
CA ILE A 65 -10.79 -0.29 -0.32
C ILE A 65 -12.18 0.17 0.15
N ASP A 66 -12.37 0.25 1.48
CA ASP A 66 -13.63 0.72 2.06
C ASP A 66 -13.89 2.20 1.76
N ALA A 67 -12.83 3.02 1.72
CA ALA A 67 -12.93 4.43 1.35
C ALA A 67 -13.29 4.64 -0.13
N ASP A 68 -12.77 3.78 -1.02
CA ASP A 68 -13.06 3.77 -2.47
C ASP A 68 -14.51 3.39 -2.76
N THR A 69 -14.99 2.32 -2.12
CA THR A 69 -16.40 1.87 -2.20
C THR A 69 -17.37 2.97 -1.74
N ARG A 70 -16.91 3.88 -0.88
CA ARG A 70 -17.69 5.01 -0.37
C ARG A 70 -17.44 6.32 -1.12
N ALA A 71 -16.72 6.37 -2.24
CA ALA A 71 -16.38 7.61 -2.97
C ALA A 71 -16.18 8.83 -2.03
N GLY A 72 -15.39 8.63 -0.96
CA GLY A 72 -15.07 9.68 0.00
C GLY A 72 -14.02 10.63 -0.58
N PRO A 73 -13.86 11.85 -0.05
CA PRO A 73 -12.90 12.80 -0.58
C PRO A 73 -11.50 12.17 -0.51
N VAL A 74 -10.74 12.28 -1.60
CA VAL A 74 -9.31 11.93 -1.66
C VAL A 74 -8.65 12.46 -0.39
N ARG A 75 -8.20 11.56 0.50
CA ARG A 75 -7.51 11.99 1.72
C ARG A 75 -6.29 12.79 1.27
N LEU A 76 -6.30 14.09 1.56
CA LEU A 76 -5.16 14.96 1.27
C LEU A 76 -3.95 14.38 1.98
N ARG A 77 -2.96 13.96 1.17
CA ARG A 77 -1.72 13.34 1.64
C ARG A 77 -1.13 14.21 2.75
N ARG A 78 -0.97 13.66 3.96
CA ARG A 78 -0.14 14.31 4.97
C ARG A 78 1.27 14.28 4.41
N ARG A 79 1.74 15.43 3.92
CA ARG A 79 3.12 15.58 3.49
C ARG A 79 3.99 15.33 4.71
N SER A 80 4.55 14.14 4.81
CA SER A 80 5.59 13.85 5.79
C SER A 80 6.74 14.81 5.48
N SER A 81 6.90 15.82 6.33
CA SER A 81 8.01 16.76 6.29
C SER A 81 9.28 16.00 6.69
N SER A 82 9.93 15.39 5.71
CA SER A 82 11.36 15.08 5.80
C SER A 82 12.05 16.02 4.83
N GLY A 83 12.35 17.21 5.32
CA GLY A 83 13.32 18.10 4.69
C GLY A 83 14.70 17.54 4.98
N ASP A 84 15.27 16.81 4.02
CA ASP A 84 16.70 16.59 3.99
C ASP A 84 17.33 17.78 3.25
N ALA A 85 17.97 18.65 4.04
CA ALA A 85 18.90 19.63 3.52
C ALA A 85 20.07 18.89 2.87
N ILE A 86 20.25 19.10 1.57
CA ILE A 86 21.47 18.69 0.86
C ILE A 86 22.51 19.81 1.07
N PRO A 87 23.77 19.50 1.46
CA PRO A 87 24.80 20.51 1.72
C PRO A 87 25.19 21.32 0.48
#